data_AF-A0A969GMK6-F1
#
_entry.id   AF-A0A969GMK6-F1
#
_cell.length_a   1.000
_cell.length_b   1.000
_cell.length_c   1.000
_cell.angle_alpha   90.00
_cell.angle_beta   90.00
_cell.angle_gamma   90.00
#
_symmetry.space_group_name_H-M   'P 1'
#
loop_
_entity.id
_entity.type
_entity.pdbx_description
1 polymer ?
#
loop_
_entity_poly.entity_id
_entity_poly.type
_entity_poly.pdbx_seq_one_letter_code
_entity_poly.pdbx_strand_id
1 'polypeptide(L)'
;MGWNPGRLTAVNLDIPGAEPWRLLISQISVTWSNAVRSYQATGLAAMALVLVMAGLVLLTLLNVDKPLLLRRMFTGYLFILPAVIWLIWWQLGPALFTLYLSFHKWSVLADAKPFVGLYNFQLIWDDDVFWNAMRNTFVYVLEIPIGMALALALALALNRPLRGIRALRTIYYMPAVTSIVLSR
;
A
#
# COMPACT_ATOMS: atom_id res chain seq x y z
N MET A 1 15.94 -20.52 -8.96
CA MET A 1 15.27 -20.82 -10.25
C MET A 1 14.86 -19.51 -10.88
N GLY A 2 15.73 -18.92 -11.72
CA GLY A 2 15.47 -17.64 -12.39
C GLY A 2 14.81 -17.88 -13.75
N TRP A 3 13.70 -17.20 -14.00
CA TRP A 3 13.03 -17.19 -15.30
C TRP A 3 13.94 -16.50 -16.33
N ASN A 4 14.29 -17.22 -17.42
CA ASN A 4 15.12 -16.71 -18.52
C ASN A 4 14.23 -16.50 -19.76
N PRO A 5 13.95 -15.24 -20.17
CA PRO A 5 13.07 -14.94 -21.30
C PRO A 5 13.55 -15.52 -22.63
N GLY A 6 14.86 -15.76 -22.81
CA GLY A 6 15.43 -16.35 -24.02
C GLY A 6 15.06 -17.83 -24.24
N ARG A 7 14.51 -18.52 -23.23
CA ARG A 7 14.03 -19.90 -23.39
C ARG A 7 12.70 -20.00 -24.10
N LEU A 8 11.85 -18.98 -24.02
CA LEU A 8 10.52 -18.99 -24.69
C LEU A 8 10.63 -18.70 -26.19
N THR A 9 11.61 -17.88 -26.59
CA THR A 9 11.94 -17.64 -28.00
C THR A 9 12.63 -18.82 -28.66
N ALA A 10 13.22 -19.74 -27.87
CA ALA A 10 13.90 -20.93 -28.38
C ALA A 10 12.95 -22.12 -28.62
N VAL A 11 11.70 -22.06 -28.12
CA VAL A 11 10.68 -23.06 -28.44
C VAL A 11 10.02 -22.63 -29.76
N ASN A 12 10.59 -23.08 -30.87
CA ASN A 12 10.02 -22.94 -32.22
C ASN A 12 8.73 -23.77 -32.33
N LEU A 13 7.62 -23.24 -31.80
CA LEU A 13 6.28 -23.68 -32.16
C LEU A 13 6.01 -23.13 -33.56
N ASP A 14 6.30 -23.94 -34.58
CA ASP A 14 6.14 -23.61 -35.99
C ASP A 14 4.66 -23.70 -36.40
N ILE A 15 3.84 -22.85 -35.78
CA ILE A 15 2.39 -22.78 -35.96
C ILE A 15 2.12 -21.68 -37.00
N PRO A 16 1.57 -22.01 -38.19
CA PRO A 16 1.22 -21.02 -39.20
C PRO A 16 0.26 -19.98 -38.64
N GLY A 17 0.58 -18.69 -38.78
CA GLY A 17 -0.23 -17.58 -38.25
C GLY A 17 0.07 -17.15 -36.80
N ALA A 18 1.10 -17.71 -36.14
CA ALA A 18 1.47 -17.36 -34.77
C ALA A 18 2.37 -16.09 -34.64
N GLU A 19 2.81 -15.49 -35.74
CA GLU A 19 3.64 -14.28 -35.76
C GLU A 19 3.11 -13.11 -34.92
N PRO A 20 1.80 -12.75 -34.95
CA PRO A 20 1.27 -11.66 -34.12
C PRO A 20 1.38 -11.95 -32.62
N TRP A 21 1.16 -13.21 -32.24
CA TRP A 21 1.23 -13.66 -30.85
C TRP A 21 2.68 -13.68 -30.35
N ARG A 22 3.66 -13.99 -31.22
CA ARG A 22 5.09 -13.92 -30.88
C ARG A 22 5.53 -12.50 -30.55
N LEU A 23 5.08 -11.52 -31.34
CA LEU A 23 5.37 -10.10 -31.10
C LEU A 23 4.70 -9.58 -29.81
N LEU A 24 3.45 -9.99 -29.54
CA LEU A 24 2.78 -9.63 -28.29
C LEU A 24 3.49 -10.22 -27.07
N ILE A 25 3.86 -11.50 -27.11
CA ILE A 25 4.56 -12.17 -25.99
C ILE A 25 5.96 -11.57 -25.80
N SER A 26 6.67 -11.23 -26.88
CA SER A 26 7.99 -10.59 -26.77
C SER A 26 7.87 -9.19 -26.15
N GLN A 27 6.88 -8.39 -26.55
CA GLN A 27 6.64 -7.08 -25.93
C GLN A 27 6.23 -7.17 -24.47
N ILE A 28 5.31 -8.08 -24.12
CA ILE A 28 4.87 -8.30 -22.73
C ILE A 28 6.04 -8.78 -21.86
N SER A 29 6.84 -9.72 -22.34
CA SER A 29 7.98 -10.25 -21.58
C SER A 29 9.06 -9.20 -21.33
N VAL A 30 9.36 -8.36 -22.32
CA VAL A 30 10.33 -7.27 -22.19
C VAL A 30 9.81 -6.17 -21.26
N THR A 31 8.56 -5.74 -21.42
CA THR A 31 7.93 -4.72 -20.55
C THR A 31 7.82 -5.19 -19.10
N TRP A 32 7.39 -6.43 -18.85
CA TRP A 32 7.40 -7.03 -17.51
C TRP A 32 8.80 -7.10 -16.91
N SER A 33 9.81 -7.53 -17.69
CA SER A 33 11.18 -7.61 -17.18
C SER A 33 11.76 -6.24 -16.81
N ASN A 34 11.42 -5.18 -17.56
CA ASN A 34 11.89 -3.82 -17.31
C ASN A 34 11.13 -3.19 -16.12
N ALA A 35 9.83 -3.43 -16.02
CA ALA A 35 9.03 -3.03 -14.87
C ALA A 35 9.54 -3.71 -13.59
N VAL A 36 9.70 -5.03 -13.59
CA VAL A 36 10.22 -5.79 -12.44
C VAL A 36 11.63 -5.33 -12.07
N ARG A 37 12.52 -5.09 -13.03
CA ARG A 37 13.86 -4.56 -12.76
C ARG A 37 13.82 -3.16 -12.14
N SER A 38 12.91 -2.29 -12.58
CA SER A 38 12.73 -0.97 -11.97
C SER A 38 12.22 -1.05 -10.53
N TYR A 39 11.25 -1.93 -10.25
CA TYR A 39 10.73 -2.19 -8.90
C TYR A 39 11.76 -2.85 -7.99
N GLN A 40 12.54 -3.79 -8.52
CA GLN A 40 13.63 -4.44 -7.78
C GLN A 40 14.75 -3.44 -7.47
N ALA A 41 15.10 -2.55 -8.40
CA ALA A 41 16.10 -1.51 -8.17
C ALA A 41 15.65 -0.49 -7.11
N THR A 42 14.40 -0.01 -7.19
CA THR A 42 13.84 0.88 -6.15
C THR A 42 13.66 0.16 -4.82
N GLY A 43 13.28 -1.12 -4.84
CA GLY A 43 13.15 -1.96 -3.65
C GLY A 43 14.50 -2.21 -2.98
N LEU A 44 15.54 -2.51 -3.74
CA LEU A 44 16.91 -2.70 -3.23
C LEU A 44 17.51 -1.39 -2.71
N ALA A 45 17.25 -0.26 -3.35
CA ALA A 45 17.67 1.05 -2.84
C ALA A 45 16.97 1.35 -1.49
N ALA A 46 15.67 1.04 -1.39
CA ALA A 46 14.94 1.15 -0.13
C ALA A 46 15.46 0.17 0.94
N MET A 47 15.83 -1.07 0.58
CA MET A 47 16.53 -2.01 1.50
C MET A 47 17.79 -1.40 2.06
N ALA A 48 18.64 -0.87 1.17
CA ALA A 48 19.91 -0.30 1.57
C ALA A 48 19.69 0.90 2.51
N LEU A 49 18.71 1.76 2.21
CA LEU A 49 18.38 2.91 3.05
C LEU A 49 17.84 2.48 4.43
N VAL A 50 16.99 1.45 4.47
CA VAL A 50 16.48 0.87 5.72
C VAL A 50 17.60 0.22 6.54
N LEU A 51 18.51 -0.50 5.89
CA LEU A 51 19.66 -1.11 6.56
C LEU A 51 20.63 -0.05 7.08
N VAL A 52 20.82 1.05 6.34
CA VAL A 52 21.61 2.21 6.80
C VAL A 52 20.93 2.91 7.97
N MET A 53 19.62 3.11 7.93
CA MET A 53 18.85 3.67 9.05
C MET A 53 18.89 2.76 10.28
N ALA A 54 18.73 1.45 10.10
CA ALA A 54 18.87 0.48 11.18
C ALA A 54 20.30 0.47 11.73
N GLY A 55 21.31 0.60 10.88
CA GLY A 55 22.71 0.73 11.25
C GLY A 55 23.02 2.02 12.02
N LEU A 56 22.46 3.16 11.61
CA LEU A 56 22.61 4.44 12.30
C LEU A 56 21.90 4.42 13.65
N VAL A 57 20.70 3.86 13.74
CA VAL A 57 20.00 3.62 15.00
C VAL A 57 20.85 2.72 15.89
N LEU A 58 21.41 1.63 15.36
CA LEU A 58 22.31 0.74 16.09
C LEU A 58 23.56 1.48 16.61
N LEU A 59 24.19 2.32 15.80
CA LEU A 59 25.36 3.13 16.19
C LEU A 59 25.01 4.15 17.28
N THR A 60 23.85 4.81 17.18
CA THR A 60 23.37 5.72 18.25
C THR A 60 23.08 4.97 19.54
N LEU A 61 22.61 3.72 19.46
CA LEU A 61 22.38 2.86 20.63
C LEU A 61 23.69 2.37 21.26
N LEU A 62 24.75 2.18 20.47
CA LEU A 62 26.08 1.79 20.94
C LEU A 62 26.87 2.94 21.58
N ASN A 63 26.47 4.20 21.33
CA ASN A 63 27.12 5.41 21.86
C ASN A 63 26.56 5.89 23.22
N VAL A 64 25.83 5.04 23.94
CA VAL A 64 25.19 5.42 25.21
C VAL A 64 25.93 4.77 26.39
N ASP A 65 26.42 5.57 27.33
CA ASP A 65 27.36 5.15 28.39
C ASP A 65 26.77 4.31 29.54
N LYS A 66 25.46 3.98 29.51
CA LYS A 66 24.75 3.30 30.63
C LYS A 66 24.31 1.87 30.26
N PRO A 67 25.13 0.83 30.51
CA PRO A 67 24.95 -0.51 29.93
C PRO A 67 23.67 -1.25 30.35
N LEU A 68 23.10 -0.94 31.52
CA LEU A 68 21.86 -1.54 32.02
C LEU A 68 20.59 -0.98 31.36
N LEU A 69 20.60 0.30 30.95
CA LEU A 69 19.48 0.92 30.22
C LEU A 69 19.50 0.53 28.74
N LEU A 70 20.70 0.41 28.14
CA LEU A 70 20.86 -0.11 26.78
C LEU A 70 20.23 -1.49 26.64
N ARG A 71 20.50 -2.42 27.56
CA ARG A 71 20.01 -3.80 27.42
C ARG A 71 18.48 -3.89 27.37
N ARG A 72 17.77 -3.06 28.15
CA ARG A 72 16.31 -3.01 28.17
C ARG A 72 15.73 -2.29 26.96
N MET A 73 16.34 -1.17 26.55
CA MET A 73 15.88 -0.39 25.39
C MET A 73 16.19 -1.10 24.08
N PHE A 74 17.35 -1.73 23.96
CA PHE A 74 17.79 -2.47 22.78
C PHE A 74 16.85 -3.62 22.45
N THR A 75 16.44 -4.41 23.46
CA THR A 75 15.45 -5.47 23.25
C THR A 75 14.12 -4.91 22.78
N GLY A 76 13.63 -3.82 23.38
CA GLY A 76 12.39 -3.15 22.96
C GLY A 76 12.44 -2.62 21.52
N TYR A 77 13.51 -1.92 21.15
CA TYR A 77 13.71 -1.43 19.79
C TYR A 77 13.84 -2.57 18.78
N LEU A 78 14.54 -3.66 19.12
CA LEU A 78 14.70 -4.82 18.23
C LEU A 78 13.36 -5.49 17.90
N PHE A 79 12.40 -5.52 18.84
CA PHE A 79 11.05 -6.01 18.59
C PHE A 79 10.20 -5.07 17.72
N ILE A 80 10.41 -3.76 17.82
CA ILE A 80 9.68 -2.75 17.04
C ILE A 80 10.26 -2.61 15.63
N LEU A 81 11.56 -2.81 15.48
CA LEU A 81 12.31 -2.65 14.23
C LEU A 81 11.69 -3.38 13.04
N PRO A 82 11.35 -4.69 13.09
CA PRO A 82 10.72 -5.38 11.95
C PRO A 82 9.36 -4.79 11.57
N ALA A 83 8.55 -4.35 12.53
CA ALA A 83 7.25 -3.72 12.27
C ALA A 83 7.43 -2.33 11.60
N VAL A 84 8.40 -1.55 12.04
CA VAL A 84 8.72 -0.25 11.45
C VAL A 84 9.29 -0.40 10.05
N ILE A 85 10.18 -1.36 9.82
CA ILE A 85 10.69 -1.69 8.48
C ILE A 85 9.52 -2.04 7.56
N TRP A 86 8.62 -2.89 8.01
CA TRP A 86 7.44 -3.28 7.24
C TRP A 86 6.57 -2.06 6.88
N LEU A 87 6.27 -1.21 7.84
CA LEU A 87 5.46 0.00 7.63
C LEU A 87 6.15 0.97 6.66
N ILE A 88 7.45 1.23 6.85
CA ILE A 88 8.19 2.15 5.98
C ILE A 88 8.20 1.63 4.55
N TRP A 89 8.42 0.34 4.37
CA TRP A 89 8.51 -0.23 3.05
C TRP A 89 7.16 -0.33 2.36
N TRP A 90 6.18 -0.96 3.00
CA TRP A 90 4.92 -1.33 2.36
C TRP A 90 3.92 -0.18 2.34
N GLN A 91 3.97 0.72 3.33
CA GLN A 91 3.05 1.84 3.45
C GLN A 91 3.68 3.15 2.93
N LEU A 92 4.83 3.55 3.49
CA LEU A 92 5.46 4.83 3.17
C LEU A 92 6.17 4.82 1.82
N GLY A 93 6.78 3.71 1.42
CA GLY A 93 7.48 3.58 0.14
C GLY A 93 6.60 3.94 -1.05
N PRO A 94 5.46 3.25 -1.26
CA PRO A 94 4.49 3.60 -2.30
C PRO A 94 3.92 5.00 -2.12
N ALA A 95 3.64 5.44 -0.89
CA ALA A 95 3.11 6.79 -0.65
C ALA A 95 4.07 7.89 -1.12
N LEU A 96 5.36 7.80 -0.76
CA LEU A 96 6.39 8.73 -1.22
C LEU A 96 6.60 8.64 -2.74
N PHE A 97 6.53 7.45 -3.31
CA PHE A 97 6.61 7.27 -4.75
C PHE A 97 5.43 7.92 -5.48
N THR A 98 4.19 7.76 -4.98
CA THR A 98 3.01 8.44 -5.54
C THR A 98 3.11 9.96 -5.39
N LEU A 99 3.68 10.44 -4.29
CA LEU A 99 3.94 11.86 -4.10
C LEU A 99 4.94 12.38 -5.15
N TYR A 100 6.04 11.66 -5.38
CA TYR A 100 7.01 11.98 -6.43
C TYR A 100 6.37 11.98 -7.82
N LEU A 101 5.52 10.99 -8.10
CA LEU A 101 4.77 10.90 -9.35
C LEU A 101 3.79 12.05 -9.54
N SER A 102 3.21 12.60 -8.47
CA SER A 102 2.25 13.71 -8.57
C SER A 102 2.87 14.99 -9.16
N PHE A 103 4.20 15.17 -9.08
CA PHE A 103 4.92 16.29 -9.70
C PHE A 103 5.42 16.01 -11.13
N HIS A 104 5.24 14.79 -11.64
CA HIS A 104 5.69 14.38 -12.97
C HIS A 104 4.50 14.10 -13.88
N LYS A 105 4.67 14.32 -15.19
CA LYS A 105 3.68 13.89 -16.18
C LYS A 105 3.90 12.41 -16.42
N TRP A 106 3.17 11.57 -15.70
CA TRP A 106 3.33 10.13 -15.77
C TRP A 106 2.24 9.51 -16.64
N SER A 107 2.65 8.87 -17.73
CA SER A 107 1.80 7.98 -18.53
C SER A 107 2.51 6.64 -18.66
N VAL A 108 1.76 5.54 -18.59
CA VAL A 108 2.29 4.18 -18.73
C VAL A 108 2.92 3.97 -20.12
N LEU A 109 2.44 4.73 -21.12
CA LEU A 109 2.80 4.60 -22.54
C LEU A 109 3.82 5.64 -23.01
N ALA A 110 4.14 6.64 -22.19
CA ALA A 110 5.06 7.71 -22.59
C ALA A 110 6.49 7.41 -22.15
N ASP A 111 7.43 7.46 -23.11
CA ASP A 111 8.86 7.24 -22.85
C ASP A 111 9.49 8.40 -22.06
N ALA A 112 9.01 9.62 -22.28
CA ALA A 112 9.45 10.81 -21.56
C ALA A 112 8.51 11.13 -20.38
N LYS A 113 9.08 11.25 -19.18
CA LYS A 113 8.37 11.59 -17.93
C LYS A 113 8.84 12.96 -17.43
N PRO A 114 8.44 14.08 -18.08
CA PRO A 114 8.93 15.39 -17.70
C PRO A 114 8.41 15.79 -16.32
N PHE A 115 9.27 16.46 -15.55
CA PHE A 115 8.89 17.14 -14.32
C PHE A 115 8.05 18.36 -14.68
N VAL A 116 6.80 18.39 -14.22
CA VAL A 116 5.82 19.45 -14.51
C VAL A 116 5.47 20.27 -13.27
N GLY A 117 6.11 19.98 -12.13
CA GLY A 117 5.92 20.72 -10.88
C GLY A 117 4.46 20.65 -10.42
N LEU A 118 3.83 21.82 -10.25
CA LEU A 118 2.47 21.94 -9.71
C LEU A 118 1.35 21.91 -10.77
N TYR A 119 1.69 21.76 -12.05
CA TYR A 119 0.72 21.80 -13.14
C TYR A 119 -0.42 20.78 -12.99
N ASN A 120 -0.09 19.56 -12.52
CA ASN A 120 -1.09 18.51 -12.29
C ASN A 120 -2.14 18.91 -11.24
N PHE A 121 -1.75 19.67 -10.22
CA PHE A 121 -2.67 20.13 -9.18
C PHE A 121 -3.60 21.24 -9.69
N GLN A 122 -3.09 22.14 -10.53
CA GLN A 122 -3.93 23.17 -11.18
C GLN A 122 -4.96 22.53 -12.10
N LEU A 123 -4.56 21.53 -12.89
CA LEU A 123 -5.45 20.80 -13.79
C LEU A 123 -6.61 20.12 -13.04
N ILE A 124 -6.33 19.51 -11.89
CA ILE A 124 -7.35 18.84 -11.06
C ILE A 124 -8.25 19.86 -10.37
N TRP A 125 -7.72 21.03 -10.00
CA TRP A 125 -8.47 22.06 -9.32
C TRP A 125 -9.60 22.65 -10.16
N ASP A 126 -9.38 22.78 -11.47
CA ASP A 126 -10.38 23.29 -12.42
C ASP A 126 -11.32 22.20 -12.97
N ASP A 127 -11.19 20.94 -12.50
CA ASP A 127 -12.01 19.82 -12.95
C ASP A 127 -13.28 19.64 -12.08
N ASP A 128 -14.45 19.79 -12.69
CA ASP A 128 -15.76 19.60 -12.04
C ASP A 128 -15.95 18.18 -11.50
N VAL A 129 -15.32 17.17 -12.13
CA VAL A 129 -15.41 15.77 -11.68
C VAL A 129 -14.72 15.60 -10.33
N PHE A 130 -13.59 16.29 -10.11
CA PHE A 130 -12.87 16.26 -8.85
C PHE A 130 -13.71 16.83 -7.70
N TRP A 131 -14.36 17.97 -7.91
CA TRP A 131 -15.23 18.58 -6.89
C TRP A 131 -16.46 17.75 -6.57
N ASN A 132 -17.07 17.13 -7.58
CA ASN A 132 -18.16 16.18 -7.38
C ASN A 132 -17.72 14.95 -6.57
N ALA A 133 -16.56 14.37 -6.89
CA ALA A 133 -16.01 13.25 -6.14
C ALA A 133 -15.66 13.63 -4.69
N MET A 134 -15.11 14.83 -4.48
CA MET A 134 -14.79 15.34 -3.15
C MET A 134 -16.05 15.52 -2.31
N ARG A 135 -17.12 16.11 -2.87
CA ARG A 135 -18.42 16.24 -2.18
C ARG A 135 -19.00 14.89 -1.78
N ASN A 136 -18.97 13.91 -2.68
CA ASN A 136 -19.44 12.56 -2.37
C ASN A 136 -18.63 11.92 -1.25
N THR A 137 -17.31 12.10 -1.26
CA THR A 137 -16.42 11.62 -0.20
C THR A 137 -16.76 12.27 1.15
N PHE A 138 -17.01 13.58 1.17
CA PHE A 138 -17.43 14.28 2.39
C PHE A 138 -18.75 13.74 2.95
N VAL A 139 -19.74 13.48 2.09
CA VAL A 139 -21.01 12.88 2.52
C VAL A 139 -20.78 11.49 3.12
N TYR A 140 -19.92 10.67 2.51
CA TYR A 140 -19.55 9.35 3.06
C TYR A 140 -18.82 9.44 4.40
N VAL A 141 -17.92 10.41 4.58
CA VAL A 141 -17.20 10.59 5.85
C VAL A 141 -18.15 10.92 7.00
N LEU A 142 -19.29 11.58 6.74
CA LEU A 142 -20.31 11.85 7.76
C LEU A 142 -21.00 10.58 8.29
N GLU A 143 -20.96 9.47 7.56
CA GLU A 143 -21.50 8.19 8.05
C GLU A 143 -20.73 7.67 9.26
N ILE A 144 -19.43 7.97 9.37
CA ILE A 144 -18.55 7.53 10.47
C ILE A 144 -19.03 8.05 11.83
N PRO A 145 -19.15 9.38 12.06
CA PRO A 145 -19.61 9.90 13.35
C PRO A 145 -21.06 9.48 13.66
N ILE A 146 -21.92 9.35 12.65
CA ILE A 146 -23.29 8.87 12.84
C ILE A 146 -23.29 7.41 13.31
N GLY A 147 -22.50 6.55 12.67
CA GLY A 147 -22.32 5.15 13.08
C GLY A 147 -21.73 5.03 14.48
N MET A 148 -20.73 5.86 14.82
CA MET A 148 -20.15 5.91 16.17
C MET A 148 -21.18 6.37 17.21
N ALA A 149 -21.98 7.39 16.90
CA ALA A 149 -23.02 7.89 17.79
C ALA A 149 -24.11 6.83 18.05
N LEU A 150 -24.55 6.12 17.00
CA LEU A 150 -25.49 5.01 17.12
C LEU A 150 -24.91 3.84 17.93
N ALA A 151 -23.65 3.46 17.67
CA ALA A 151 -22.98 2.41 18.42
C ALA A 151 -22.85 2.76 19.91
N LEU A 152 -22.52 4.03 20.23
CA LEU A 152 -22.44 4.52 21.60
C LEU A 152 -23.83 4.56 22.26
N ALA A 153 -24.86 5.04 21.56
CA ALA A 153 -26.23 5.06 22.06
C ALA A 153 -26.72 3.64 22.38
N LEU A 154 -26.42 2.68 21.51
CA LEU A 154 -26.75 1.27 21.72
C LEU A 154 -25.96 0.68 22.91
N ALA A 155 -24.67 0.98 23.03
CA ALA A 155 -23.84 0.56 24.17
C ALA A 155 -24.38 1.09 25.50
N LEU A 156 -24.81 2.36 25.54
CA LEU A 156 -25.43 2.97 26.73
C LEU A 156 -26.78 2.34 27.06
N ALA A 157 -27.61 2.06 26.05
CA ALA A 157 -28.89 1.36 26.24
C ALA A 157 -28.69 -0.06 26.82
N LEU A 158 -27.65 -0.77 26.39
CA LEU A 158 -27.27 -2.11 26.84
C LEU A 158 -26.52 -2.15 28.18
N ASN A 159 -26.06 -1.01 28.70
CA ASN A 159 -25.33 -0.94 29.97
C ASN A 159 -26.23 -1.15 31.20
N ARG A 160 -27.56 -1.09 31.03
CA ARG A 160 -28.51 -1.47 32.09
C ARG A 160 -28.71 -2.98 32.11
N PRO A 161 -28.98 -3.61 33.28
CA PRO A 161 -29.22 -5.05 33.38
C PRO A 161 -30.56 -5.43 32.72
N LEU A 162 -30.60 -5.44 31.39
CA LEU A 162 -31.75 -5.84 30.59
C LEU A 162 -31.75 -7.36 30.43
N ARG A 163 -32.88 -7.99 30.78
CA ARG A 163 -33.14 -9.42 30.54
C ARG A 163 -33.28 -9.65 29.02
N GLY A 164 -32.16 -9.91 28.34
CA GLY A 164 -32.13 -10.12 26.87
C GLY A 164 -30.79 -9.81 26.18
N ILE A 165 -29.80 -9.27 26.91
CA ILE A 165 -28.49 -8.84 26.37
C ILE A 165 -27.76 -9.92 25.56
N ARG A 166 -27.91 -11.21 25.91
CA ARG A 166 -27.27 -12.31 25.15
C ARG A 166 -27.80 -12.41 23.72
N ALA A 167 -29.11 -12.26 23.50
CA ALA A 167 -29.68 -12.32 22.15
C ALA A 167 -29.30 -11.11 21.30
N LEU A 168 -29.32 -9.91 21.89
CA LEU A 168 -28.94 -8.68 21.19
C LEU A 168 -27.46 -8.68 20.78
N ARG A 169 -26.59 -9.21 21.65
CA ARG A 169 -25.16 -9.38 21.36
C ARG A 169 -24.94 -10.33 20.18
N THR A 170 -25.66 -11.45 20.11
CA THR A 170 -25.54 -12.40 19.00
C THR A 170 -26.02 -11.80 17.68
N ILE A 171 -27.17 -11.11 17.67
CA ILE A 171 -27.72 -10.48 16.46
C ILE A 171 -26.81 -9.36 15.96
N TYR A 172 -26.20 -8.58 16.85
CA TYR A 172 -25.26 -7.51 16.47
C TYR A 172 -23.96 -8.04 15.85
N TYR A 173 -23.43 -9.16 16.36
CA TYR A 173 -22.19 -9.75 15.83
C TYR A 173 -22.40 -10.64 14.60
N MET A 174 -23.61 -11.16 14.38
CA MET A 174 -23.90 -12.05 13.26
C MET A 174 -23.58 -11.41 11.88
N PRO A 175 -23.94 -10.14 11.59
CA PRO A 175 -23.58 -9.47 10.33
C PRO A 175 -22.07 -9.30 10.13
N ALA A 176 -21.32 -9.09 11.21
CA ALA A 176 -19.87 -8.93 11.14
C ALA A 176 -19.15 -10.27 10.82
N VAL A 177 -19.80 -11.39 11.10
CA VAL A 177 -19.28 -12.75 10.83
C VAL A 177 -19.72 -13.25 9.45
N THR A 178 -20.87 -12.80 8.93
CA THR A 178 -21.25 -13.04 7.54
C THR A 178 -20.39 -12.19 6.60
N SER A 179 -19.48 -12.83 5.88
CA SER A 179 -18.57 -12.18 4.93
C SER A 179 -19.34 -11.25 3.98
N ILE A 180 -18.82 -10.03 3.83
CA ILE A 180 -19.35 -8.95 2.99
C ILE A 180 -19.49 -9.34 1.50
N VAL A 181 -18.93 -10.49 1.12
CA VAL A 181 -18.97 -11.08 -0.23
C VAL A 181 -20.33 -11.73 -0.54
N LEU A 182 -21.14 -12.08 0.47
CA LEU A 182 -22.44 -12.76 0.29
C LEU A 182 -23.64 -11.80 0.19
N SER A 183 -23.46 -10.49 0.42
CA SER A 183 -24.55 -9.51 0.53
C SER A 183 -24.59 -8.45 -0.59
N ARG A 184 -23.92 -8.68 -1.72
CA ARG A 184 -24.02 -7.84 -2.93
C ARG A 184 -24.65 -8.61 -4.07
#